data_AF-A0A3M2C5X0-F1
#
_entry.id   AF-A0A3M2C5X0-F1
#
_cell.length_a   1.000
_cell.length_b   1.000
_cell.length_c   1.000
_cell.angle_alpha   90.00
_cell.angle_beta   90.00
_cell.angle_gamma   90.00
#
_symmetry.space_group_name_H-M   'P 1'
#
loop_
_entity.id
_entity.type
_entity.pdbx_description
1 polymer ?
#
loop_
_entity_poly.entity_id
_entity_poly.type
_entity_poly.pdbx_seq_one_letter_code
_entity_poly.pdbx_strand_id
1 'polypeptide(L)'
;MLQDAGRFFFRTRNALFPVLLAAVLVAFPPHPLGDPVFDALAVVGLALALLGQALRVLTIGLDYVKRGGKRKRVYADRLVTGGLYAHCRNPMYTGNVLIALGALLLAGNPWAVAVGGVFVLVAYASIIAAEEAYLLDRFGDQYAAYVHRTPRWWVRLRGLPATVRAFRFDWPGVVVKEYSTLFTTAMLLTLILAVKAWRADRLVALAPALIAAAALWVALFAWARFLKKGRNWRARGRTLRDDTLDARRRRIDLIDTAILDLLNQRAIEVADIFEWKDAQGIPRVDAGRMREMIDRHVARNPGPLSDADARALMTGVVEHFAHRFQPDTGAVAHPDARTTDARTTGDAPAIAAPTARAAP
;
A
#
# COMPACT_ATOMS: atom_id res chain seq x y z
N MET A 1 -7.00 9.14 -22.10
CA MET A 1 -5.69 9.75 -22.46
C MET A 1 -4.61 9.56 -21.39
N LEU A 2 -4.66 10.22 -20.22
CA LEU A 2 -3.63 10.04 -19.17
C LEU A 2 -3.54 8.60 -18.62
N GLN A 3 -4.68 7.93 -18.45
CA GLN A 3 -4.73 6.55 -17.96
C GLN A 3 -4.12 5.55 -18.96
N ASP A 4 -4.32 5.76 -20.26
CA ASP A 4 -3.81 4.88 -21.30
C ASP A 4 -2.31 5.07 -21.49
N ALA A 5 -1.85 6.33 -21.46
CA ALA A 5 -0.43 6.66 -21.36
C ALA A 5 0.22 6.03 -20.10
N GLY A 6 -0.46 6.11 -18.95
CA GLY A 6 -0.01 5.47 -17.72
C GLY A 6 0.14 3.96 -17.81
N ARG A 7 -0.83 3.27 -18.43
CA ARG A 7 -0.77 1.82 -18.69
C ARG A 7 0.36 1.45 -19.65
N PHE A 8 0.69 2.30 -20.61
CA PHE A 8 1.87 2.13 -21.47
C PHE A 8 3.16 2.28 -20.66
N PHE A 9 3.33 3.41 -19.98
CA PHE A 9 4.53 3.69 -19.19
C PHE A 9 4.75 2.65 -18.09
N PHE A 10 3.71 2.16 -17.43
CA PHE A 10 3.85 1.11 -16.41
C PHE A 10 4.48 -0.18 -16.98
N ARG A 11 4.12 -0.56 -18.22
CA ARG A 11 4.64 -1.77 -18.87
C ARG A 11 6.07 -1.60 -19.36
N THR A 12 6.44 -0.40 -19.80
CA THR A 12 7.73 -0.11 -20.45
C THR A 12 8.76 0.53 -19.53
N ARG A 13 8.37 1.01 -18.34
CA ARG A 13 9.22 1.81 -17.42
C ARG A 13 10.63 1.28 -17.19
N ASN A 14 10.80 -0.05 -17.08
CA ASN A 14 12.09 -0.64 -16.75
C ASN A 14 13.12 -0.51 -17.90
N ALA A 15 12.67 -0.39 -19.15
CA ALA A 15 13.54 -0.19 -20.31
C ALA A 15 13.50 1.27 -20.78
N LEU A 16 12.31 1.86 -20.83
CA LEU A 16 12.08 3.19 -21.38
C LEU A 16 12.78 4.29 -20.56
N PHE A 17 12.71 4.23 -19.23
CA PHE A 17 13.23 5.33 -18.40
C PHE A 17 14.76 5.39 -18.41
N PRO A 18 15.51 4.28 -18.29
CA PRO A 18 16.96 4.31 -18.48
C PRO A 18 17.38 4.80 -19.87
N VAL A 19 16.72 4.34 -20.93
CA VAL A 19 17.04 4.74 -22.31
C VAL A 19 16.80 6.23 -22.52
N LEU A 20 15.65 6.75 -22.07
CA LEU A 20 15.34 8.16 -22.21
C LEU A 20 16.24 9.04 -21.36
N LEU A 21 16.58 8.62 -20.13
CA LEU A 21 17.50 9.36 -19.29
C LEU A 21 18.90 9.41 -19.93
N ALA A 22 19.37 8.30 -20.50
CA ALA A 22 20.61 8.28 -21.27
C ALA A 22 20.52 9.19 -22.51
N ALA A 23 19.42 9.15 -23.27
CA ALA A 23 19.22 10.01 -24.44
C ALA A 23 19.24 11.50 -24.07
N VAL A 24 18.58 11.88 -22.97
CA VAL A 24 18.62 13.26 -22.44
C VAL A 24 20.04 13.65 -22.05
N LEU A 25 20.78 12.78 -21.35
CA LEU A 25 22.16 13.05 -20.93
C LEU A 25 23.17 13.05 -22.10
N VAL A 26 22.85 12.42 -23.23
CA VAL A 26 23.66 12.50 -24.46
C VAL A 26 23.34 13.78 -25.21
N ALA A 27 22.05 14.11 -25.38
CA ALA A 27 21.62 15.34 -26.06
C ALA A 27 22.01 16.61 -25.29
N PHE A 28 21.98 16.54 -23.96
CA PHE A 28 22.29 17.64 -23.04
C PHE A 28 23.37 17.16 -22.06
N PRO A 29 24.64 17.16 -22.47
CA PRO A 29 25.69 16.54 -21.69
C PRO A 29 25.96 17.26 -20.36
N PRO A 30 26.46 16.52 -19.34
CA PRO A 30 26.78 17.10 -18.04
C PRO A 30 27.76 18.27 -18.13
N HIS A 31 27.53 19.30 -17.32
CA HIS A 31 28.45 20.43 -17.19
C HIS A 31 29.75 19.98 -16.50
N PRO A 32 30.94 20.36 -17.00
CA PRO A 32 32.22 20.02 -16.36
C PRO A 32 32.29 20.44 -14.90
N LEU A 33 33.09 19.71 -14.10
CA LEU A 33 33.43 20.08 -12.72
C LEU A 33 34.27 21.36 -12.68
N GLY A 34 34.17 22.11 -11.58
CA GLY A 34 34.98 23.30 -11.32
C GLY A 34 34.22 24.63 -11.44
N ASP A 35 32.96 24.59 -11.88
CA ASP A 35 32.06 25.74 -11.79
C ASP A 35 31.28 25.68 -10.47
N PRO A 36 31.38 26.70 -9.58
CA PRO A 36 30.75 26.67 -8.28
C PRO A 36 29.22 26.50 -8.30
N VAL A 37 28.55 27.08 -9.30
CA VAL A 37 27.08 27.02 -9.41
C VAL A 37 26.66 25.61 -9.80
N PHE A 38 27.29 25.04 -10.81
CA PHE A 38 26.95 23.69 -11.27
C PHE A 38 27.42 22.59 -10.33
N ASP A 39 28.49 22.83 -9.56
CA ASP A 39 28.94 21.92 -8.51
C ASP A 39 28.00 21.96 -7.29
N ALA A 40 27.47 23.14 -6.92
CA ALA A 40 26.42 23.24 -5.91
C ALA A 40 25.12 22.53 -6.34
N LEU A 41 24.70 22.71 -7.59
CA LEU A 41 23.58 21.96 -8.17
C LEU A 41 23.85 20.45 -8.16
N ALA A 42 25.10 20.03 -8.38
CA ALA A 42 25.48 18.64 -8.32
C ALA A 42 25.31 18.03 -6.91
N VAL A 43 25.70 18.77 -5.87
CA VAL A 43 25.48 18.37 -4.47
C VAL A 43 23.99 18.27 -4.14
N VAL A 44 23.18 19.26 -4.56
CA VAL A 44 21.72 19.22 -4.38
C VAL A 44 21.12 18.01 -5.11
N GLY A 45 21.56 17.74 -6.33
CA GLY A 45 21.13 16.59 -7.12
C GLY A 45 21.44 15.25 -6.44
N LEU A 46 22.66 15.12 -5.89
CA LEU A 46 23.06 13.93 -5.12
C LEU A 46 22.20 13.77 -3.87
N ALA A 47 21.99 14.84 -3.09
CA ALA A 47 21.15 14.82 -1.91
C ALA A 47 19.71 14.41 -2.24
N LEU A 48 19.15 14.91 -3.35
CA LEU A 48 17.82 14.56 -3.82
C LEU A 48 17.71 13.09 -4.22
N ALA A 49 18.73 12.55 -4.90
CA ALA A 49 18.77 11.15 -5.27
C ALA A 49 18.89 10.23 -4.05
N LEU A 50 19.71 10.60 -3.06
CA LEU A 50 19.83 9.87 -1.80
C LEU A 50 18.51 9.90 -1.01
N LEU A 51 17.83 11.05 -0.95
CA LEU A 51 16.52 11.17 -0.32
C LEU A 51 15.48 10.28 -1.02
N GLY A 52 15.45 10.30 -2.35
CA GLY A 52 14.57 9.43 -3.13
C GLY A 52 14.83 7.94 -2.88
N GLN A 53 16.10 7.55 -2.78
CA GLN A 53 16.51 6.19 -2.46
C GLN A 53 16.14 5.79 -1.02
N ALA A 54 16.28 6.70 -0.06
CA ALA A 54 15.86 6.49 1.32
C ALA A 54 14.33 6.28 1.42
N LEU A 55 13.53 7.06 0.69
CA LEU A 55 12.07 6.87 0.63
C LEU A 55 11.70 5.49 0.09
N ARG A 56 12.39 5.00 -0.94
CA ARG A 56 12.15 3.65 -1.47
C ARG A 56 12.51 2.57 -0.46
N VAL A 57 13.68 2.68 0.18
CA VAL A 57 14.12 1.76 1.24
C VAL A 57 13.13 1.75 2.41
N LEU A 58 12.68 2.91 2.89
CA LEU A 58 11.68 3.03 3.94
C LEU A 58 10.33 2.43 3.52
N THR A 59 9.89 2.66 2.28
CA THR A 59 8.63 2.09 1.79
C THR A 59 8.67 0.57 1.82
N ILE A 60 9.76 -0.03 1.34
CA ILE A 60 9.91 -1.49 1.27
C ILE A 60 10.09 -2.07 2.67
N GLY A 61 10.89 -1.43 3.52
CA GLY A 61 11.20 -1.95 4.85
C GLY A 61 10.05 -1.83 5.85
N LEU A 62 9.14 -0.85 5.70
CA LEU A 62 8.01 -0.66 6.61
C LEU A 62 6.76 -1.44 6.19
N ASP A 63 6.29 -1.31 4.96
CA ASP A 63 5.11 -2.07 4.50
C ASP A 63 5.15 -2.23 2.99
N TYR A 64 5.73 -3.34 2.54
CA TYR A 64 5.87 -3.61 1.11
C TYR A 64 4.62 -4.25 0.52
N VAL A 65 4.02 -3.56 -0.45
CA VAL A 65 3.01 -4.14 -1.36
C VAL A 65 3.70 -5.18 -2.24
N LYS A 66 3.19 -6.42 -2.32
CA LYS A 66 3.53 -7.33 -3.44
C LYS A 66 3.13 -6.67 -4.77
N ARG A 67 4.00 -5.83 -5.31
CA ARG A 67 3.86 -5.27 -6.66
C ARG A 67 4.37 -6.30 -7.65
N GLY A 68 3.47 -6.71 -8.55
CA GLY A 68 3.79 -7.67 -9.60
C GLY A 68 2.65 -8.63 -9.79
N GLY A 69 1.58 -8.17 -10.46
CA GLY A 69 0.66 -9.10 -11.10
C GLY A 69 1.47 -10.00 -12.02
N LYS A 70 1.18 -11.30 -11.97
CA LYS A 70 1.55 -12.22 -13.05
C LYS A 70 1.29 -11.48 -14.38
N ARG A 71 2.32 -11.28 -15.22
CA ARG A 71 2.26 -10.65 -16.58
C ARG A 71 2.27 -9.10 -16.70
N LYS A 72 3.00 -8.34 -15.86
CA LYS A 72 3.25 -6.88 -16.04
C LYS A 72 1.98 -6.00 -16.05
N ARG A 73 0.90 -6.41 -15.40
CA ARG A 73 -0.32 -5.61 -15.22
C ARG A 73 -0.35 -4.94 -13.84
N VAL A 74 -1.07 -3.82 -13.72
CA VAL A 74 -1.39 -3.22 -12.42
C VAL A 74 -2.21 -4.26 -11.65
N TYR A 75 -1.75 -4.61 -10.44
CA TYR A 75 -2.33 -5.67 -9.63
C TYR A 75 -2.05 -5.40 -8.16
N ALA A 76 -3.08 -5.54 -7.34
CA ALA A 76 -3.01 -5.43 -5.89
C ALA A 76 -3.93 -6.47 -5.27
N ASP A 77 -3.39 -7.45 -4.54
CA ASP A 77 -4.22 -8.44 -3.81
C ASP A 77 -5.11 -7.80 -2.73
N ARG A 78 -4.66 -6.68 -2.19
CA ARG A 78 -5.30 -5.92 -1.11
C ARG A 78 -4.90 -4.45 -1.17
N LEU A 79 -5.73 -3.58 -0.61
CA LEU A 79 -5.36 -2.19 -0.43
C LEU A 79 -4.32 -2.06 0.71
N VAL A 80 -3.19 -1.40 0.42
CA VAL A 80 -2.11 -1.20 1.40
C VAL A 80 -2.06 0.28 1.78
N THR A 81 -2.29 0.54 3.06
CA THR A 81 -2.34 1.89 3.65
C THR A 81 -1.47 2.01 4.90
N GLY A 82 -0.61 1.02 5.15
CA GLY A 82 0.31 0.98 6.29
C GLY A 82 1.72 1.48 5.93
N GLY A 83 2.60 1.56 6.93
CA GLY A 83 3.97 2.03 6.75
C GLY A 83 4.02 3.42 6.08
N LEU A 84 4.88 3.58 5.08
CA LEU A 84 5.01 4.87 4.38
C LEU A 84 3.77 5.21 3.53
N TYR A 85 2.93 4.23 3.19
CA TYR A 85 1.66 4.46 2.48
C TYR A 85 0.65 5.24 3.35
N ALA A 86 0.78 5.25 4.68
CA ALA A 86 -0.06 6.11 5.53
C ALA A 86 0.23 7.62 5.33
N HIS A 87 1.44 7.95 4.88
CA HIS A 87 1.97 9.32 4.81
C HIS A 87 2.03 9.88 3.39
N CYS A 88 2.05 9.01 2.39
CA CYS A 88 2.06 9.35 0.97
C CYS A 88 1.40 8.19 0.21
N ARG A 89 0.52 8.44 -0.76
CA ARG A 89 -0.12 7.36 -1.52
C ARG A 89 0.83 6.65 -2.48
N ASN A 90 1.83 7.36 -2.98
CA ASN A 90 2.73 6.88 -4.04
C ASN A 90 4.23 6.99 -3.68
N PRO A 91 4.69 6.57 -2.48
CA PRO A 91 6.02 6.91 -1.98
C PRO A 91 7.16 6.30 -2.79
N MET A 92 6.97 5.13 -3.39
CA MET A 92 7.93 4.54 -4.33
C MET A 92 8.11 5.39 -5.59
N TYR A 93 7.02 5.96 -6.13
CA TYR A 93 7.08 6.79 -7.33
C TYR A 93 7.62 8.17 -7.02
N THR A 94 7.27 8.74 -5.86
CA THR A 94 7.93 9.95 -5.34
C THR A 94 9.44 9.73 -5.24
N GLY A 95 9.89 8.61 -4.64
CA GLY A 95 11.30 8.28 -4.56
C GLY A 95 11.98 8.16 -5.93
N ASN A 96 11.31 7.58 -6.93
CA ASN A 96 11.84 7.51 -8.30
C ASN A 96 11.98 8.88 -8.97
N VAL A 97 10.98 9.74 -8.81
CA VAL A 97 11.01 11.11 -9.35
C VAL A 97 12.17 11.87 -8.72
N LEU A 98 12.37 11.77 -7.40
CA LEU A 98 13.50 12.41 -6.71
C LEU A 98 14.86 11.88 -7.21
N ILE A 99 14.99 10.56 -7.43
CA ILE A 99 16.21 9.98 -8.02
C ILE A 99 16.47 10.53 -9.42
N ALA A 100 15.45 10.54 -10.29
CA ALA A 100 15.61 11.00 -11.67
C ALA A 100 15.91 12.50 -11.75
N LEU A 101 15.18 13.33 -11.00
CA LEU A 101 15.47 14.76 -10.89
C LEU A 101 16.85 15.01 -10.27
N GLY A 102 17.25 14.22 -9.28
CA GLY A 102 18.56 14.28 -8.66
C GLY A 102 19.69 14.00 -9.65
N ALA A 103 19.53 12.99 -10.52
CA ALA A 103 20.49 12.69 -11.59
C ALA A 103 20.55 13.82 -12.64
N LEU A 104 19.41 14.42 -13.01
CA LEU A 104 19.38 15.56 -13.95
C LEU A 104 20.05 16.81 -13.36
N LEU A 105 19.80 17.12 -12.09
CA LEU A 105 20.48 18.19 -11.36
C LEU A 105 21.97 17.90 -11.19
N LEU A 106 22.35 16.64 -10.95
CA LEU A 106 23.74 16.20 -10.90
C LEU A 106 24.49 16.50 -12.20
N ALA A 107 23.83 16.27 -13.34
CA ALA A 107 24.39 16.62 -14.64
C ALA A 107 24.66 18.13 -14.75
N GLY A 108 23.86 18.97 -14.09
CA GLY A 108 24.04 20.42 -14.05
C GLY A 108 23.73 21.12 -15.37
N ASN A 109 23.02 20.45 -16.30
CA ASN A 109 22.62 21.05 -17.57
C ASN A 109 21.16 21.54 -17.48
N PRO A 110 20.87 22.85 -17.60
CA PRO A 110 19.51 23.38 -17.46
C PRO A 110 18.49 22.75 -18.42
N TRP A 111 18.91 22.43 -19.66
CA TRP A 111 18.04 21.79 -20.65
C TRP A 111 17.76 20.33 -20.31
N ALA A 112 18.75 19.60 -19.77
CA ALA A 112 18.54 18.25 -19.26
C ALA A 112 17.50 18.26 -18.13
N VAL A 113 17.60 19.22 -17.21
CA VAL A 113 16.65 19.39 -16.09
C VAL A 113 15.26 19.77 -16.60
N ALA A 114 15.15 20.71 -17.53
CA ALA A 114 13.87 21.15 -18.06
C ALA A 114 13.15 20.04 -18.84
N VAL A 115 13.81 19.48 -19.87
CA VAL A 115 13.21 18.46 -20.75
C VAL A 115 13.03 17.14 -20.01
N GLY A 116 14.08 16.67 -19.34
CA GLY A 116 14.04 15.43 -18.57
C GLY A 116 13.10 15.52 -17.37
N GLY A 117 13.06 16.65 -16.69
CA GLY A 117 12.20 16.87 -15.53
C GLY A 117 10.71 16.87 -15.91
N VAL A 118 10.33 17.61 -16.96
CA VAL A 118 8.96 17.60 -17.48
C VAL A 118 8.56 16.18 -17.88
N PHE A 119 9.42 15.48 -18.62
CA PHE A 119 9.14 14.09 -19.03
C PHE A 119 8.91 13.17 -17.82
N VAL A 120 9.82 13.18 -16.84
CA VAL A 120 9.74 12.33 -15.63
C VAL A 120 8.45 12.63 -14.85
N LEU A 121 8.12 13.90 -14.65
CA LEU A 121 6.92 14.31 -13.93
C LEU A 121 5.64 13.85 -14.64
N VAL A 122 5.54 14.09 -15.95
CA VAL A 122 4.38 13.69 -16.76
C VAL A 122 4.24 12.16 -16.80
N ALA A 123 5.35 11.44 -16.99
CA ALA A 123 5.35 9.98 -17.06
C ALA A 123 4.89 9.35 -15.73
N TYR A 124 5.44 9.79 -14.60
CA TYR A 124 5.02 9.27 -13.29
C TYR A 124 3.62 9.74 -12.88
N ALA A 125 3.21 10.97 -13.22
CA ALA A 125 1.83 11.42 -13.01
C ALA A 125 0.83 10.56 -13.79
N SER A 126 1.17 10.19 -15.03
CA SER A 126 0.35 9.30 -15.85
C SER A 126 0.29 7.88 -15.28
N ILE A 127 1.42 7.32 -14.85
CA ILE A 127 1.47 6.01 -14.17
C ILE A 127 0.59 6.02 -12.92
N ILE A 128 0.71 7.05 -12.09
CA ILE A 128 -0.08 7.19 -10.87
C ILE A 128 -1.55 7.28 -11.23
N ALA A 129 -1.96 8.14 -12.16
CA ALA A 129 -3.37 8.26 -12.56
C ALA A 129 -3.98 6.92 -13.02
N ALA A 130 -3.22 6.11 -13.77
CA ALA A 130 -3.66 4.78 -14.17
C ALA A 130 -3.75 3.79 -12.99
N GLU A 131 -2.81 3.84 -12.06
CA GLU A 131 -2.83 2.98 -10.85
C GLU A 131 -3.94 3.39 -9.88
N GLU A 132 -4.18 4.69 -9.67
CA GLU A 132 -5.26 5.19 -8.82
C GLU A 132 -6.65 4.84 -9.40
N ALA A 133 -6.84 4.95 -10.73
CA ALA A 133 -8.09 4.54 -11.38
C ALA A 133 -8.35 3.04 -11.20
N TYR A 134 -7.31 2.20 -11.36
CA TYR A 134 -7.41 0.76 -11.12
C TYR A 134 -7.72 0.44 -9.65
N LEU A 135 -7.12 1.16 -8.70
CA LEU A 135 -7.36 0.94 -7.28
C LEU A 135 -8.77 1.39 -6.86
N LEU A 136 -9.29 2.46 -7.45
CA LEU A 136 -10.66 2.91 -7.24
C LEU A 136 -11.66 1.89 -7.78
N ASP A 137 -11.48 1.42 -9.01
CA ASP A 137 -12.32 0.38 -9.62
C ASP A 137 -12.33 -0.92 -8.78
N ARG A 138 -11.18 -1.29 -8.22
CA ARG A 138 -11.04 -2.53 -7.45
C ARG A 138 -11.52 -2.46 -6.00
N PHE A 139 -11.29 -1.33 -5.31
CA PHE A 139 -11.50 -1.22 -3.86
C PHE A 139 -12.59 -0.19 -3.47
N GLY A 140 -13.19 0.50 -4.44
CA GLY A 140 -14.32 1.41 -4.25
C GLY A 140 -14.11 2.40 -3.12
N ASP A 141 -15.06 2.45 -2.19
CA ASP A 141 -15.11 3.38 -1.07
C ASP A 141 -13.91 3.29 -0.14
N GLN A 142 -13.29 2.10 0.00
CA GLN A 142 -12.09 1.95 0.82
C GLN A 142 -10.93 2.76 0.26
N TYR A 143 -10.79 2.79 -1.07
CA TYR A 143 -9.79 3.60 -1.74
C TYR A 143 -10.17 5.08 -1.71
N ALA A 144 -11.45 5.42 -1.92
CA ALA A 144 -11.92 6.81 -1.84
C ALA A 144 -11.63 7.42 -0.46
N ALA A 145 -11.95 6.73 0.63
CA ALA A 145 -11.63 7.16 2.00
C ALA A 145 -10.11 7.32 2.22
N TYR A 146 -9.30 6.46 1.59
CA TYR A 146 -7.84 6.57 1.63
C TYR A 146 -7.31 7.80 0.88
N VAL A 147 -7.92 8.16 -0.26
CA VAL A 147 -7.58 9.38 -1.02
C VAL A 147 -7.77 10.64 -0.19
N HIS A 148 -8.85 10.73 0.59
CA HIS A 148 -9.14 11.91 1.43
C HIS A 148 -8.14 12.10 2.56
N ARG A 149 -7.65 11.01 3.16
CA ARG A 149 -6.76 11.10 4.33
C ARG A 149 -5.28 11.20 3.99
N THR A 150 -4.84 10.79 2.80
CA THR A 150 -3.40 10.67 2.48
C THR A 150 -3.02 11.44 1.21
N PRO A 151 -1.98 12.30 1.25
CA PRO A 151 -1.56 13.08 0.09
C PRO A 151 -1.00 12.20 -1.03
N ARG A 152 -1.10 12.66 -2.29
CA ARG A 152 -0.68 11.89 -3.46
C ARG A 152 0.84 11.74 -3.57
N TRP A 153 1.58 12.83 -3.37
CA TRP A 153 3.01 12.95 -3.71
C TRP A 153 3.92 13.20 -2.51
N TRP A 154 3.66 14.23 -1.70
CA TRP A 154 4.52 14.60 -0.58
C TRP A 154 4.30 13.68 0.62
N VAL A 155 5.38 13.44 1.38
CA VAL A 155 5.34 12.63 2.59
C VAL A 155 4.91 13.51 3.75
N ARG A 156 3.75 13.21 4.35
CA ARG A 156 3.34 13.83 5.59
C ARG A 156 4.31 13.41 6.71
N LEU A 157 5.00 14.37 7.32
CA LEU A 157 5.96 14.08 8.39
C LEU A 157 5.28 13.85 9.74
N ARG A 158 4.07 14.41 9.92
CA ARG A 158 3.28 14.25 11.15
C ARG A 158 2.90 12.78 11.35
N GLY A 159 3.30 12.21 12.49
CA GLY A 159 3.04 10.81 12.84
C GLY A 159 4.02 9.79 12.22
N LEU A 160 4.97 10.25 11.39
CA LEU A 160 5.98 9.37 10.79
C LEU A 160 6.84 8.64 11.84
N PRO A 161 7.33 9.29 12.92
CA PRO A 161 8.11 8.59 13.94
C PRO A 161 7.32 7.50 14.67
N ALA A 162 6.01 7.69 14.87
CA ALA A 162 5.14 6.68 15.47
C ALA A 162 4.94 5.50 14.52
N THR A 163 4.75 5.79 13.22
CA THR A 163 4.69 4.75 12.19
C THR A 163 5.98 3.95 12.11
N VAL A 164 7.15 4.58 12.05
CA VAL A 164 8.43 3.85 12.02
C VAL A 164 8.59 2.93 13.23
N ARG A 165 8.17 3.39 14.42
CA ARG A 165 8.21 2.58 15.65
C ARG A 165 7.22 1.42 15.66
N ALA A 166 6.07 1.56 15.00
CA ALA A 166 5.02 0.55 14.96
C ALA A 166 5.36 -0.67 14.07
N PHE A 167 6.37 -0.56 13.20
CA PHE A 167 6.77 -1.62 12.28
C PHE A 167 8.13 -2.23 12.65
N ARG A 168 8.35 -3.48 12.27
CA ARG A 168 9.68 -4.11 12.21
C ARG A 168 10.23 -3.85 10.81
N PHE A 169 11.50 -3.47 10.72
CA PHE A 169 12.07 -3.17 9.41
C PHE A 169 12.46 -4.45 8.67
N ASP A 170 11.90 -4.68 7.47
CA ASP A 170 12.19 -5.86 6.62
C ASP A 170 13.50 -5.69 5.82
N TRP A 171 14.65 -5.76 6.50
CA TRP A 171 15.96 -5.71 5.83
C TRP A 171 16.11 -6.75 4.71
N PRO A 172 15.73 -8.03 4.89
CA PRO A 172 15.76 -9.01 3.80
C PRO A 172 14.91 -8.61 2.60
N GLY A 173 13.70 -8.10 2.85
CA GLY A 173 12.82 -7.56 1.82
C GLY A 173 13.47 -6.42 1.03
N VAL A 174 14.09 -5.45 1.72
CA VAL A 174 14.81 -4.34 1.08
C VAL A 174 15.93 -4.87 0.20
N VAL A 175 16.82 -5.73 0.71
CA VAL A 175 17.95 -6.27 -0.07
C VAL A 175 17.44 -7.00 -1.31
N VAL A 176 16.45 -7.89 -1.19
CA VAL A 176 15.95 -8.68 -2.33
C VAL A 176 15.20 -7.85 -3.37
N LYS A 177 14.52 -6.79 -2.95
CA LYS A 177 13.68 -5.95 -3.83
C LYS A 177 14.44 -4.80 -4.45
N GLU A 178 15.39 -4.22 -3.72
CA GLU A 178 15.93 -2.89 -4.01
C GLU A 178 17.36 -2.91 -4.54
N TYR A 179 18.10 -4.02 -4.36
CA TYR A 179 19.52 -4.13 -4.79
C TYR A 179 19.75 -3.70 -6.25
N SER A 180 18.82 -4.05 -7.14
CA SER A 180 18.95 -3.69 -8.56
C SER A 180 18.78 -2.20 -8.79
N THR A 181 17.83 -1.54 -8.11
CA THR A 181 17.62 -0.10 -8.28
C THR A 181 18.78 0.68 -7.66
N LEU A 182 19.19 0.30 -6.44
CA LEU A 182 20.35 0.87 -5.77
C LEU A 182 21.59 0.81 -6.66
N PHE A 183 21.88 -0.35 -7.24
CA PHE A 183 22.99 -0.53 -8.16
C PHE A 183 22.86 0.36 -9.40
N THR A 184 21.71 0.34 -10.09
CA THR A 184 21.54 1.15 -11.30
C THR A 184 21.64 2.64 -11.04
N THR A 185 21.08 3.13 -9.92
CA THR A 185 21.16 4.53 -9.52
C THR A 185 22.61 4.90 -9.21
N ALA A 186 23.29 4.10 -8.38
CA ALA A 186 24.67 4.36 -8.01
C ALA A 186 25.61 4.36 -9.22
N MET A 187 25.46 3.40 -10.13
CA MET A 187 26.21 3.36 -11.40
C MET A 187 25.95 4.59 -12.26
N LEU A 188 24.69 5.01 -12.39
CA LEU A 188 24.34 6.20 -13.16
C LEU A 188 24.97 7.46 -12.56
N LEU A 189 24.88 7.65 -11.25
CA LEU A 189 25.47 8.83 -10.58
C LEU A 189 26.99 8.83 -10.72
N THR A 190 27.66 7.68 -10.55
CA THR A 190 29.10 7.53 -10.80
C THR A 190 29.45 7.84 -12.24
N LEU A 191 28.65 7.39 -13.21
CA LEU A 191 28.87 7.67 -14.64
C LEU A 191 28.73 9.17 -14.95
N ILE A 192 27.71 9.84 -14.42
CA ILE A 192 27.55 11.29 -14.58
C ILE A 192 28.78 12.02 -14.02
N LEU A 193 29.24 11.67 -12.82
CA LEU A 193 30.44 12.25 -12.22
C LEU A 193 31.69 11.99 -13.06
N ALA A 194 31.84 10.79 -13.63
CA ALA A 194 32.93 10.46 -14.53
C ALA A 194 32.91 11.32 -15.81
N VAL A 195 31.74 11.55 -16.40
CA VAL A 195 31.58 12.44 -17.57
C VAL A 195 31.91 13.88 -17.21
N LYS A 196 31.45 14.39 -16.06
CA LYS A 196 31.81 15.74 -15.59
C LYS A 196 33.31 15.88 -15.35
N ALA A 197 33.94 14.85 -14.79
CA ALA A 197 35.40 14.81 -14.57
C ALA A 197 36.18 14.75 -15.87
N TRP A 198 35.72 13.97 -16.85
CA TRP A 198 36.31 13.90 -18.18
C TRP A 198 36.24 15.23 -18.91
N ARG A 199 35.08 15.89 -18.90
CA ARG A 199 34.90 17.21 -19.53
C ARG A 199 35.67 18.33 -18.84
N ALA A 200 36.15 18.10 -17.62
CA ALA A 200 36.95 19.05 -16.85
C ALA A 200 38.45 18.70 -16.88
N ASP A 201 38.88 17.72 -17.68
CA ASP A 201 40.25 17.20 -17.71
C ASP A 201 40.76 16.68 -16.35
N ARG A 202 39.84 16.31 -15.46
CA ARG A 202 40.12 15.77 -14.11
C ARG A 202 39.89 14.26 -14.00
N LEU A 203 39.55 13.59 -15.10
CA LEU A 203 39.23 12.15 -15.07
C LEU A 203 40.40 11.33 -14.55
N VAL A 204 41.63 11.57 -15.01
CA VAL A 204 42.81 10.81 -14.56
C VAL A 204 43.01 10.95 -13.05
N ALA A 205 42.87 12.16 -12.53
CA ALA A 205 43.01 12.43 -11.09
C ALA A 205 41.91 11.76 -10.25
N LEU A 206 40.68 11.70 -10.76
CA LEU A 206 39.52 11.14 -10.04
C LEU A 206 39.26 9.67 -10.37
N ALA A 207 39.93 9.09 -11.35
CA ALA A 207 39.72 7.72 -11.81
C ALA A 207 39.85 6.68 -10.69
N PRO A 208 40.85 6.75 -9.78
CA PRO A 208 40.93 5.78 -8.68
C PRO A 208 39.68 5.77 -7.80
N ALA A 209 39.15 6.95 -7.45
CA ALA A 209 37.95 7.08 -6.63
C ALA A 209 36.69 6.59 -7.37
N LEU A 210 36.55 6.94 -8.66
CA LEU A 210 35.43 6.52 -9.49
C LEU A 210 35.43 5.01 -9.72
N ILE A 211 36.59 4.40 -9.97
CA ILE A 211 36.75 2.95 -10.13
C ILE A 211 36.47 2.24 -8.81
N ALA A 212 37.01 2.72 -7.70
CA ALA A 212 36.75 2.14 -6.37
C ALA A 212 35.26 2.17 -6.02
N ALA A 213 34.59 3.31 -6.27
CA ALA A 213 33.14 3.42 -6.11
C ALA A 213 32.40 2.43 -7.02
N ALA A 214 32.78 2.33 -8.30
CA ALA A 214 32.14 1.42 -9.24
C ALA A 214 32.31 -0.05 -8.81
N ALA A 215 33.52 -0.44 -8.41
CA ALA A 215 33.83 -1.79 -7.91
C ALA A 215 33.05 -2.12 -6.63
N LEU A 216 32.93 -1.16 -5.71
CA LEU A 216 32.12 -1.31 -4.50
C LEU A 216 30.65 -1.61 -4.84
N TRP A 217 30.04 -0.86 -5.76
CA TRP A 217 28.65 -1.09 -6.15
C TRP A 217 28.46 -2.45 -6.85
N VAL A 218 29.41 -2.87 -7.69
CA VAL A 218 29.40 -4.21 -8.31
C VAL A 218 29.51 -5.30 -7.25
N ALA A 219 30.41 -5.15 -6.27
CA ALA A 219 30.56 -6.09 -5.17
C ALA A 219 29.28 -6.19 -4.31
N LEU A 220 28.68 -5.04 -3.95
CA LEU A 220 27.41 -4.99 -3.22
C LEU A 220 26.25 -5.62 -4.01
N PHE A 221 26.19 -5.39 -5.33
CA PHE A 221 25.21 -6.03 -6.20
C PHE A 221 25.40 -7.55 -6.25
N ALA A 222 26.63 -8.03 -6.43
CA ALA A 222 26.95 -9.45 -6.45
C ALA A 222 26.61 -10.12 -5.11
N TRP A 223 26.95 -9.47 -4.01
CA TRP A 223 26.63 -9.93 -2.66
C TRP A 223 25.12 -10.00 -2.42
N ALA A 224 24.38 -8.93 -2.74
CA ALA A 224 22.91 -8.92 -2.61
C ALA A 224 22.24 -9.97 -3.52
N ARG A 225 22.76 -10.18 -4.74
CA ARG A 225 22.29 -11.23 -5.67
C ARG A 225 22.58 -12.63 -5.13
N PHE A 226 23.73 -12.84 -4.48
CA PHE A 226 24.06 -14.09 -3.80
C PHE A 226 23.09 -14.34 -2.63
N LEU A 227 22.88 -13.35 -1.76
CA LEU A 227 21.94 -13.46 -0.63
C LEU A 227 20.52 -13.79 -1.09
N LYS A 228 20.07 -13.22 -2.22
CA LYS A 228 18.76 -13.51 -2.81
C LYS A 228 18.57 -14.99 -3.19
N LYS A 229 19.65 -15.72 -3.51
CA LYS A 229 19.58 -17.17 -3.78
C LYS A 229 19.48 -18.00 -2.49
N GLY A 230 19.82 -17.43 -1.33
CA GLY A 230 19.76 -18.11 -0.03
C GLY A 230 18.33 -18.29 0.50
N ARG A 231 18.05 -19.47 1.09
CA ARG A 231 16.70 -19.86 1.55
C ARG A 231 16.13 -18.94 2.65
N ASN A 232 16.99 -18.26 3.41
CA ASN A 232 16.63 -17.44 4.58
C ASN A 232 16.28 -15.97 4.26
N TRP A 233 16.46 -15.52 3.01
CA TRP A 233 16.33 -14.11 2.60
C TRP A 233 15.04 -13.81 1.84
N ARG A 234 13.98 -14.62 1.99
CA ARG A 234 12.67 -14.31 1.39
C ARG A 234 12.01 -13.14 2.14
N ALA A 235 11.49 -12.17 1.40
CA ALA A 235 10.72 -11.04 1.96
C ALA A 235 9.58 -11.57 2.85
N ARG A 236 9.54 -11.14 4.11
CA ARG A 236 8.66 -11.76 5.12
C ARG A 236 7.19 -11.32 5.01
N GLY A 237 6.89 -10.33 4.16
CA GLY A 237 5.56 -9.73 4.12
C GLY A 237 5.30 -8.90 5.39
N ARG A 238 4.07 -8.35 5.50
CA ARG A 238 3.62 -7.40 6.54
C ARG A 238 4.44 -7.47 7.84
N THR A 239 5.12 -6.38 8.18
CA THR A 239 5.99 -6.29 9.36
C THR A 239 5.43 -5.40 10.45
N LEU A 240 4.10 -5.39 10.61
CA LEU A 240 3.51 -4.81 11.81
C LEU A 240 4.11 -5.52 13.04
N ARG A 241 4.51 -4.75 14.06
CA ARG A 241 4.80 -5.36 15.36
C ARG A 241 3.45 -5.83 15.90
N ASP A 242 3.22 -7.14 15.88
CA ASP A 242 1.98 -7.79 16.33
C ASP A 242 1.59 -7.43 17.78
N ASP A 243 2.55 -6.89 18.55
CA ASP A 243 2.36 -6.52 19.97
C ASP A 243 1.98 -5.05 20.21
N THR A 244 1.79 -4.24 19.17
CA THR A 244 1.47 -2.81 19.37
C THR A 244 -0.02 -2.57 19.69
N LEU A 245 -0.30 -1.64 20.59
CA LEU A 245 -1.67 -1.23 20.96
C LEU A 245 -2.51 -0.86 19.73
N ASP A 246 -1.93 -0.14 18.78
CA ASP A 246 -2.62 0.26 17.54
C ASP A 246 -2.91 -0.90 16.58
N ALA A 247 -2.08 -1.95 16.60
CA ALA A 247 -2.37 -3.17 15.85
C ALA A 247 -3.54 -3.94 16.49
N ARG A 248 -3.59 -3.98 17.83
CA ARG A 248 -4.73 -4.54 18.56
C ARG A 248 -6.01 -3.75 18.31
N ARG A 249 -5.97 -2.41 18.36
CA ARG A 249 -7.11 -1.53 18.03
C ARG A 249 -7.64 -1.77 16.62
N ARG A 250 -6.75 -1.83 15.61
CA ARG A 250 -7.17 -2.15 14.24
C ARG A 250 -7.77 -3.54 14.08
N ARG A 251 -7.32 -4.52 14.87
CA ARG A 251 -7.91 -5.86 14.86
C ARG A 251 -9.33 -5.83 15.42
N ILE A 252 -9.58 -5.01 16.43
CA ILE A 252 -10.93 -4.74 16.95
C ILE A 252 -11.78 -4.08 15.86
N ASP A 253 -11.31 -3.02 15.20
CA ASP A 253 -12.07 -2.33 14.13
C ASP A 253 -12.53 -3.29 13.00
N LEU A 254 -11.67 -4.25 12.62
CA LEU A 254 -12.00 -5.26 11.61
C LEU A 254 -13.05 -6.28 12.10
N ILE A 255 -12.96 -6.67 13.38
CA ILE A 255 -13.96 -7.54 14.00
C ILE A 255 -15.30 -6.81 14.08
N ASP A 256 -15.32 -5.55 14.49
CA ASP A 256 -16.53 -4.73 14.62
C ASP A 256 -17.21 -4.55 13.26
N THR A 257 -16.43 -4.34 12.20
CA THR A 257 -16.97 -4.26 10.82
C THR A 257 -17.63 -5.58 10.42
N ALA A 258 -16.98 -6.72 10.68
CA ALA A 258 -17.55 -8.03 10.36
C ALA A 258 -18.82 -8.35 11.19
N ILE A 259 -18.86 -7.91 12.46
CA ILE A 259 -20.05 -8.01 13.31
C ILE A 259 -21.19 -7.20 12.68
N LEU A 260 -20.95 -5.96 12.28
CA LEU A 260 -21.97 -5.11 11.63
C LEU A 260 -22.51 -5.74 10.34
N ASP A 261 -21.63 -6.29 9.49
CA ASP A 261 -22.05 -6.97 8.25
C ASP A 261 -22.95 -8.18 8.54
N LEU A 262 -22.59 -9.00 9.54
CA LEU A 262 -23.41 -10.15 9.95
C LEU A 262 -24.74 -9.74 10.56
N LEU A 263 -24.78 -8.65 11.34
CA LEU A 263 -26.02 -8.11 11.90
C LEU A 263 -26.93 -7.56 10.79
N ASN A 264 -26.38 -6.91 9.77
CA ASN A 264 -27.14 -6.46 8.60
C ASN A 264 -27.72 -7.64 7.81
N GLN A 265 -26.95 -8.71 7.59
CA GLN A 265 -27.47 -9.94 6.95
C GLN A 265 -28.61 -10.54 7.78
N ARG A 266 -28.45 -10.61 9.10
CA ARG A 266 -29.51 -11.08 10.00
C ARG A 266 -30.76 -10.21 9.91
N ALA A 267 -30.62 -8.90 9.75
CA ALA A 267 -31.74 -7.97 9.62
C ALA A 267 -32.63 -8.31 8.41
N ILE A 268 -31.99 -8.62 7.26
CA ILE A 268 -32.68 -9.00 6.02
C ILE A 268 -33.46 -10.30 6.24
N GLU A 269 -32.81 -11.34 6.76
CA GLU A 269 -33.46 -12.64 7.03
C GLU A 269 -34.62 -12.53 8.02
N VAL A 270 -34.49 -11.68 9.05
CA VAL A 270 -35.58 -11.45 10.01
C VAL A 270 -36.76 -10.75 9.36
N ALA A 271 -36.51 -9.75 8.50
CA ALA A 271 -37.56 -9.07 7.75
C ALA A 271 -38.31 -10.05 6.84
N ASP A 272 -37.59 -10.86 6.07
CA ASP A 272 -38.16 -11.87 5.17
C ASP A 272 -38.99 -12.92 5.93
N ILE A 273 -38.50 -13.39 7.09
CA ILE A 273 -39.25 -14.31 7.95
C ILE A 273 -40.54 -13.67 8.47
N PHE A 274 -40.50 -12.38 8.83
CA PHE A 274 -41.67 -11.69 9.37
C PHE A 274 -42.72 -11.45 8.29
N GLU A 275 -42.33 -11.04 7.08
CA GLU A 275 -43.23 -10.93 5.93
C GLU A 275 -43.89 -12.28 5.61
N TRP A 276 -43.10 -13.35 5.60
CA TRP A 276 -43.62 -14.71 5.39
C TRP A 276 -44.62 -15.14 6.47
N LYS A 277 -44.33 -14.82 7.74
CA LYS A 277 -45.22 -15.15 8.87
C LYS A 277 -46.53 -14.37 8.81
N ASP A 278 -46.49 -13.09 8.45
CA ASP A 278 -47.69 -12.28 8.30
C ASP A 278 -48.60 -12.82 7.21
N ALA A 279 -48.01 -13.22 6.08
CA ALA A 279 -48.74 -13.84 4.97
C ALA A 279 -49.47 -15.13 5.38
N GLN A 280 -49.03 -15.79 6.46
CA GLN A 280 -49.65 -17.00 7.00
C GLN A 280 -50.45 -16.78 8.29
N GLY A 281 -50.57 -15.54 8.78
CA GLY A 281 -51.24 -15.23 10.04
C GLY A 281 -50.54 -15.81 11.28
N ILE A 282 -49.24 -16.11 11.18
CA ILE A 282 -48.44 -16.68 12.27
C ILE A 282 -47.84 -15.53 13.09
N PRO A 283 -47.84 -15.59 14.44
CA PRO A 283 -47.16 -14.60 15.27
C PRO A 283 -45.67 -14.42 14.91
N ARG A 284 -45.26 -13.16 14.65
CA ARG A 284 -43.87 -12.79 14.31
C ARG A 284 -42.87 -13.27 15.36
N VAL A 285 -43.20 -13.11 16.65
CA VAL A 285 -42.31 -13.42 17.78
C VAL A 285 -42.78 -14.67 18.54
N ASP A 286 -41.83 -15.55 18.84
CA ASP A 286 -42.02 -16.75 19.67
C ASP A 286 -40.93 -16.75 20.76
N ALA A 287 -41.34 -16.47 21.99
CA ALA A 287 -40.44 -16.35 23.14
C ALA A 287 -39.77 -17.68 23.51
N GLY A 288 -40.44 -18.82 23.29
CA GLY A 288 -39.87 -20.14 23.54
C GLY A 288 -38.74 -20.45 22.57
N ARG A 289 -39.00 -20.25 21.26
CA ARG A 289 -38.00 -20.44 20.20
C ARG A 289 -36.80 -19.51 20.35
N MET A 290 -37.03 -18.26 20.75
CA MET A 290 -35.94 -17.30 21.01
C MET A 290 -35.04 -17.77 22.14
N ARG A 291 -35.62 -18.24 23.25
CA ARG A 291 -34.88 -18.75 24.41
C ARG A 291 -34.05 -19.98 24.05
N GLU A 292 -34.65 -20.96 23.38
CA GLU A 292 -33.94 -22.16 22.90
C GLU A 292 -32.79 -21.83 21.94
N MET A 293 -33.00 -20.86 21.04
CA MET A 293 -31.96 -20.43 20.11
C MET A 293 -30.78 -19.81 20.87
N ILE A 294 -31.04 -18.94 21.84
CA ILE A 294 -30.00 -18.34 22.68
C ILE A 294 -29.26 -19.43 23.46
N ASP A 295 -29.98 -20.38 24.08
CA ASP A 295 -29.39 -21.50 24.79
C ASP A 295 -28.47 -22.35 23.90
N ARG A 296 -28.91 -22.65 22.66
CA ARG A 296 -28.08 -23.36 21.68
C ARG A 296 -26.82 -22.59 21.28
N HIS A 297 -26.88 -21.26 21.17
CA HIS A 297 -25.71 -20.44 20.85
C HIS A 297 -24.74 -20.35 22.02
N VAL A 298 -25.26 -20.16 23.24
CA VAL A 298 -24.45 -20.12 24.47
C VAL A 298 -23.76 -21.45 24.69
N ALA A 299 -24.45 -22.59 24.52
CA ALA A 299 -23.84 -23.92 24.64
C ALA A 299 -22.73 -24.20 23.61
N ARG A 300 -22.67 -23.44 22.51
CA ARG A 300 -21.63 -23.54 21.48
C ARG A 300 -20.55 -22.47 21.62
N ASN A 301 -20.59 -21.63 22.65
CA ASN A 301 -19.61 -20.59 22.90
C ASN A 301 -18.24 -21.22 23.24
N PRO A 302 -17.21 -21.09 22.38
CA PRO A 302 -15.89 -21.65 22.66
C PRO A 302 -15.06 -20.79 23.64
N GLY A 303 -15.65 -19.72 24.19
CA GLY A 303 -14.94 -18.68 24.92
C GLY A 303 -14.28 -17.65 23.98
N PRO A 304 -13.60 -16.61 24.51
CA PRO A 304 -13.30 -16.36 25.93
C PRO A 304 -14.41 -15.65 26.72
N LEU A 305 -15.56 -15.34 26.10
CA LEU A 305 -16.71 -14.77 26.80
C LEU A 305 -17.29 -15.77 27.79
N SER A 306 -17.73 -15.30 28.95
CA SER A 306 -18.51 -16.12 29.86
C SER A 306 -19.87 -16.45 29.23
N ASP A 307 -20.49 -17.55 29.65
CA ASP A 307 -21.83 -17.92 29.18
C ASP A 307 -22.87 -16.84 29.52
N ALA A 308 -22.68 -16.12 30.63
CA ALA A 308 -23.50 -14.99 31.01
C ALA A 308 -23.37 -13.82 30.03
N ASP A 309 -22.15 -13.45 29.64
CA ASP A 309 -21.90 -12.36 28.69
C ASP A 309 -22.38 -12.72 27.28
N ALA A 310 -22.11 -13.95 26.84
CA ALA A 310 -22.59 -14.45 25.55
C ALA A 310 -24.12 -14.44 25.50
N ARG A 311 -24.78 -14.84 26.58
CA ARG A 311 -26.24 -14.77 26.71
C ARG A 311 -26.74 -13.33 26.65
N ALA A 312 -26.12 -12.41 27.39
CA ALA A 312 -26.53 -11.01 27.40
C ALA A 312 -26.43 -10.37 26.01
N LEU A 313 -25.31 -10.57 25.31
CA LEU A 313 -25.11 -10.08 23.95
C LEU A 313 -26.12 -10.66 22.96
N MET A 314 -26.31 -11.98 22.97
CA MET A 314 -27.26 -12.63 22.08
C MET A 314 -28.70 -12.21 22.37
N THR A 315 -29.07 -12.06 23.64
CA THR A 315 -30.40 -11.56 24.04
C THR A 315 -30.63 -10.16 23.48
N GLY A 316 -29.69 -9.24 23.71
CA GLY A 316 -29.77 -7.87 23.20
C GLY A 316 -29.89 -7.80 21.67
N VAL A 317 -29.12 -8.61 20.94
CA VAL A 317 -29.24 -8.71 19.48
C VAL A 317 -30.63 -9.19 19.07
N VAL A 318 -31.09 -10.31 19.63
CA VAL A 318 -32.37 -10.91 19.23
C VAL A 318 -33.54 -9.98 19.55
N GLU A 319 -33.55 -9.36 20.73
CA GLU A 319 -34.59 -8.43 21.17
C GLU A 319 -34.60 -7.15 20.32
N HIS A 320 -33.43 -6.60 19.99
CA HIS A 320 -33.34 -5.42 19.13
C HIS A 320 -34.05 -5.65 17.79
N PHE A 321 -33.78 -6.78 17.13
CA PHE A 321 -34.43 -7.12 15.87
C PHE A 321 -35.91 -7.46 16.04
N ALA A 322 -36.29 -8.15 17.13
CA ALA A 322 -37.68 -8.45 17.42
C ALA A 322 -38.51 -7.18 17.63
N HIS A 323 -37.94 -6.13 18.22
CA HIS A 323 -38.61 -4.84 18.42
C HIS A 323 -38.59 -3.97 17.15
N ARG A 324 -37.43 -3.83 16.49
CA ARG A 324 -37.25 -2.96 15.32
C ARG A 324 -38.16 -3.32 14.14
N PHE A 325 -38.49 -4.61 14.02
CA PHE A 325 -39.30 -5.16 12.94
C PHE A 325 -40.71 -5.56 13.42
N GLN A 326 -41.18 -5.09 14.57
CA GLN A 326 -42.61 -5.14 14.90
C GLN A 326 -43.39 -4.15 14.00
N PRO A 327 -44.66 -4.44 13.68
CA PRO A 327 -45.48 -3.47 12.97
C PRO A 327 -45.66 -2.23 13.85
N ASP A 328 -45.51 -1.04 13.27
CA ASP A 328 -45.68 0.25 13.96
C ASP A 328 -47.06 0.30 14.62
N THR A 329 -47.11 0.17 15.94
CA THR A 329 -48.19 0.75 16.74
C THR A 329 -47.94 2.26 16.84
N GLY A 330 -48.02 2.94 15.70
CA GLY A 330 -48.01 4.40 15.53
C GLY A 330 -47.05 5.19 16.43
N ALA A 331 -45.77 5.33 16.06
CA ALA A 331 -44.96 6.47 16.48
C ALA A 331 -43.72 6.69 15.59
N VAL A 332 -43.80 7.74 14.76
CA VAL A 332 -42.72 8.57 14.20
C VAL A 332 -41.66 7.89 13.33
N ALA A 333 -41.80 8.10 12.02
CA ALA A 333 -40.77 7.84 11.01
C ALA A 333 -39.49 8.64 11.30
N HIS A 334 -38.37 7.94 11.51
CA HIS A 334 -37.04 8.52 11.39
C HIS A 334 -36.59 8.46 9.92
N PRO A 335 -36.19 9.58 9.31
CA PRO A 335 -35.75 9.61 7.93
C PRO A 335 -34.29 9.13 7.86
N ASP A 336 -34.08 7.91 7.36
CA ASP A 336 -32.94 7.55 6.50
C ASP A 336 -33.00 6.05 6.20
N ALA A 337 -33.82 5.69 5.22
CA ALA A 337 -33.71 4.43 4.51
C ALA A 337 -33.53 4.77 3.03
N ARG A 338 -32.27 4.81 2.58
CA ARG A 338 -31.99 4.69 1.15
C ARG A 338 -32.33 3.26 0.75
N THR A 339 -33.47 3.11 0.10
CA THR A 339 -33.79 1.97 -0.74
C THR A 339 -32.71 1.84 -1.81
N THR A 340 -31.99 0.73 -1.80
CA THR A 340 -31.24 0.28 -2.98
C THR A 340 -31.65 -1.15 -3.24
N ASP A 341 -32.66 -1.28 -4.11
CA ASP A 341 -32.88 -2.46 -4.92
C ASP A 341 -31.61 -2.76 -5.72
N ALA A 342 -31.04 -3.95 -5.52
CA ALA A 342 -30.47 -4.75 -6.60
C ALA A 342 -30.06 -6.14 -6.05
N ARG A 343 -30.91 -7.12 -6.35
CA ARG A 343 -30.56 -8.55 -6.36
C ARG A 343 -29.31 -8.77 -7.22
N THR A 344 -28.27 -9.37 -6.63
CA THR A 344 -27.40 -10.33 -7.32
C THR A 344 -26.81 -11.30 -6.31
N THR A 345 -27.29 -12.54 -6.40
CA THR A 345 -26.71 -13.76 -5.84
C THR A 345 -25.25 -13.94 -6.28
N GLY A 346 -24.35 -14.22 -5.34
CA GLY A 346 -22.96 -14.58 -5.63
C GLY A 346 -22.20 -15.05 -4.38
N ASP A 347 -22.17 -16.37 -4.18
CA ASP A 347 -21.30 -17.20 -3.33
C ASP A 347 -20.43 -16.50 -2.26
N ALA A 348 -20.84 -16.65 -1.00
CA ALA A 348 -19.98 -16.40 0.16
C ALA A 348 -18.92 -17.51 0.31
N PRO A 349 -17.64 -17.19 0.57
CA PRO A 349 -16.61 -18.20 0.78
C PRO A 349 -16.77 -18.83 2.17
N ALA A 350 -16.82 -20.16 2.22
CA ALA A 350 -16.80 -20.93 3.46
C ALA A 350 -15.52 -20.64 4.27
N ILE A 351 -15.68 -20.09 5.47
CA ILE A 351 -14.60 -19.94 6.44
C ILE A 351 -14.47 -21.27 7.18
N ALA A 352 -13.42 -22.04 6.87
CA ALA A 352 -13.05 -23.25 7.58
C ALA A 352 -12.62 -22.94 9.02
N ALA A 353 -13.17 -23.68 9.98
CA ALA A 353 -12.83 -23.59 11.40
C ALA A 353 -11.35 -23.96 11.65
N PRO A 354 -10.63 -23.27 12.56
CA PRO A 354 -9.30 -23.71 12.96
C PRO A 354 -9.40 -24.95 13.85
N THR A 355 -8.65 -25.98 13.48
CA THR A 355 -8.46 -27.20 14.25
C THR A 355 -7.84 -26.89 15.61
N ALA A 356 -8.48 -27.40 16.67
CA ALA A 356 -8.00 -27.31 18.04
C ALA A 356 -6.64 -28.04 18.18
N ARG A 357 -5.62 -27.31 18.65
CA ARG A 357 -4.40 -27.91 19.19
C ARG A 357 -4.69 -28.41 20.60
N ALA A 358 -4.70 -29.73 20.77
CA ALA A 358 -4.48 -30.34 22.07
C ALA A 358 -3.02 -30.12 22.49
N ALA A 359 -2.80 -29.65 23.70
CA ALA A 359 -1.57 -29.85 24.45
C ALA A 359 -1.97 -30.22 25.89
N PRO A 360 -1.30 -31.18 26.54
CA PRO A 360 -1.50 -31.46 27.95
C PRO A 360 -1.02 -30.31 28.84
#